data_AF-A0A3A5K284-F1
#
_entry.id   AF-A0A3A5K284-F1
#
_cell.length_a   1.000
_cell.length_b   1.000
_cell.length_c   1.000
_cell.angle_alpha   90.00
_cell.angle_beta   90.00
_cell.angle_gamma   90.00
#
_symmetry.space_group_name_H-M   'P 1'
#
loop_
_entity.id
_entity.type
_entity.pdbx_description
1 polymer ?
#
loop_
_entity_poly.entity_id
_entity_poly.type
_entity_poly.pdbx_seq_one_letter_code
_entity_poly.pdbx_strand_id
1 'polypeptide(L)'
;MLRSTVPSRLRAVGWAAVATRRLWMCLACLLCLTGPSAADLLWGVNGHPFNAYPGISIEQQIDYIHDLGMKSYRVNISSVDSASKLAELIKAGKARGVQILPVITPELDLDHGTVDELYAQAYRLASTLVSRFRDDIRVWELGNEMENYAILLPCEIQDDGAQYNCSWGPAGGIETSDYFSPRWAKVSAVLRGLSDATIAVDPTIRKAMGTAGWGHRAAFTRMQRDGVRWDISVWHLYEGDPEEAFKFLATFGKPIWLTEFNYSGGSQKGEKQQAEGLLQTMMLLRKYQSPYGVQAAFIYELLDEPYWAPSYEAFMGLVRLKKRDDGLWAPSGQKPAYDAVKKVIADGNADSVSPTVSTTSPPLPDQTSAPSLAAADTGRPCSLDAFDKSVFNHANQIAYAYCLILHRLPSPIEQWNSVVAMKKDPSIVPTLMQILHSVEFRTDNLPAEPENVEYVTILYRLLLGRDPDNNGLSVYVSRLNSGETSGEQIMAELIHSYEFRSRHTMLFSSDPQQAVQ
;
A
#
# COMPACT_ATOMS: atom_id res chain seq x y z
N MET A 1 2.25 -73.42 -72.49
CA MET A 1 2.42 -72.04 -71.98
C MET A 1 2.34 -72.11 -70.44
N LEU A 2 3.45 -72.46 -69.77
CA LEU A 2 4.32 -71.62 -68.91
C LEU A 2 3.62 -71.07 -67.65
N ARG A 3 3.70 -71.82 -66.52
CA ARG A 3 4.46 -71.56 -65.26
C ARG A 3 3.70 -70.64 -64.26
N SER A 4 3.69 -70.79 -62.93
CA SER A 4 4.30 -71.73 -61.97
C SER A 4 3.75 -71.51 -60.53
N THR A 5 3.46 -72.60 -59.79
CA THR A 5 3.80 -72.96 -58.38
C THR A 5 3.62 -72.03 -57.14
N VAL A 6 2.89 -72.56 -56.12
CA VAL A 6 3.27 -72.82 -54.68
C VAL A 6 3.20 -71.62 -53.65
N PRO A 7 3.01 -71.79 -52.32
CA PRO A 7 2.10 -72.61 -51.47
C PRO A 7 1.54 -71.90 -50.19
N SER A 8 0.86 -72.67 -49.33
CA SER A 8 0.34 -72.43 -47.96
C SER A 8 1.33 -71.93 -46.88
N ARG A 9 0.84 -71.17 -45.87
CA ARG A 9 1.27 -71.27 -44.45
C ARG A 9 0.17 -70.88 -43.45
N LEU A 10 -0.23 -71.84 -42.60
CA LEU A 10 -0.73 -71.63 -41.24
C LEU A 10 0.47 -71.30 -40.32
N ARG A 11 0.29 -70.39 -39.34
CA ARG A 11 0.76 -70.59 -37.93
C ARG A 11 0.42 -69.42 -36.98
N ALA A 12 -0.02 -69.84 -35.79
CA ALA A 12 0.32 -69.32 -34.47
C ALA A 12 -0.25 -67.96 -34.03
N VAL A 13 -1.49 -67.98 -33.55
CA VAL A 13 -2.01 -67.01 -32.57
C VAL A 13 -1.81 -67.62 -31.18
N GLY A 14 -1.08 -66.96 -30.28
CA GLY A 14 -1.02 -67.41 -28.88
C GLY A 14 -0.04 -66.70 -27.95
N TRP A 15 0.99 -66.00 -28.44
CA TRP A 15 2.07 -65.50 -27.55
C TRP A 15 2.35 -63.99 -27.64
N ALA A 16 1.54 -63.21 -28.36
CA ALA A 16 1.75 -61.76 -28.52
C ALA A 16 0.83 -60.87 -27.65
N ALA A 17 -0.25 -61.42 -27.07
CA ALA A 17 -1.27 -60.61 -26.40
C ALA A 17 -1.03 -60.36 -24.90
N VAL A 18 -0.12 -61.12 -24.27
CA VAL A 18 0.16 -60.99 -22.82
C VAL A 18 1.33 -60.03 -22.54
N ALA A 19 2.31 -59.94 -23.45
CA ALA A 19 3.45 -59.04 -23.30
C ALA A 19 3.10 -57.56 -23.54
N THR A 20 2.12 -57.28 -24.41
CA THR A 20 1.67 -55.91 -24.73
C THR A 20 0.77 -55.31 -23.65
N ARG A 21 0.03 -56.12 -22.89
CA ARG A 21 -0.79 -55.63 -21.76
C ARG A 21 0.02 -55.26 -20.51
N ARG A 22 1.16 -55.91 -20.27
CA ARG A 22 2.06 -55.54 -19.15
C ARG A 22 2.88 -54.28 -19.44
N LEU A 23 3.25 -54.02 -20.69
CA LEU A 23 3.96 -52.78 -21.04
C LEU A 23 3.06 -51.54 -20.92
N TRP A 24 1.76 -51.65 -21.21
CA TRP A 24 0.82 -50.54 -21.10
C TRP A 24 0.41 -50.22 -19.66
N MET A 25 0.40 -51.20 -18.74
CA MET A 25 0.19 -50.91 -17.31
C MET A 25 1.42 -50.27 -16.65
N CYS A 26 2.64 -50.63 -17.05
CA CYS A 26 3.84 -49.95 -16.56
C CYS A 26 3.98 -48.53 -17.13
N LEU A 27 3.56 -48.28 -18.38
CA LEU A 27 3.59 -46.93 -18.96
C LEU A 27 2.46 -46.03 -18.42
N ALA A 28 1.29 -46.58 -18.10
CA ALA A 28 0.20 -45.84 -17.47
C ALA A 28 0.47 -45.51 -15.99
N CYS A 29 1.23 -46.34 -15.26
CA CYS A 29 1.67 -46.03 -13.89
C CYS A 29 2.85 -45.03 -13.82
N LEU A 30 3.53 -44.74 -14.93
CA LEU A 30 4.61 -43.75 -15.00
C LEU A 30 4.16 -42.36 -15.50
N LEU A 31 2.91 -42.22 -15.93
CA LEU A 31 2.34 -40.94 -16.42
C LEU A 31 1.40 -40.25 -15.42
N CYS A 32 1.30 -40.73 -14.18
CA CYS A 32 0.38 -40.18 -13.17
C CYS A 32 1.05 -39.56 -11.93
N LEU A 33 2.33 -39.18 -11.97
CA LEU A 33 3.02 -38.54 -10.83
C LEU A 33 3.82 -37.28 -11.17
N THR A 34 3.56 -36.62 -12.29
CA THR A 34 3.94 -35.21 -12.46
C THR A 34 2.66 -34.38 -12.44
N GLY A 35 2.12 -34.17 -11.23
CA GLY A 35 1.27 -33.01 -11.03
C GLY A 35 2.07 -31.77 -11.46
N PRO A 36 1.45 -30.75 -12.09
CA PRO A 36 2.16 -29.51 -12.33
C PRO A 36 2.70 -29.03 -10.97
N SER A 37 4.02 -28.94 -10.84
CA SER A 37 4.61 -28.13 -9.77
C SER A 37 3.97 -26.76 -9.96
N ALA A 38 3.10 -26.36 -9.02
CA ALA A 38 2.52 -25.04 -9.06
C ALA A 38 3.71 -24.07 -9.05
N ALA A 39 3.89 -23.31 -10.13
CA ALA A 39 4.94 -22.32 -10.19
C ALA A 39 4.85 -21.45 -8.94
N ASP A 40 6.00 -21.15 -8.30
CA ASP A 40 6.02 -20.24 -7.16
C ASP A 40 5.38 -18.90 -7.57
N LEU A 41 4.94 -18.17 -6.56
CA LEU A 41 4.32 -16.87 -6.71
C LEU A 41 5.25 -15.90 -7.48
N LEU A 42 4.69 -15.08 -8.38
CA LEU A 42 5.49 -14.07 -9.08
C LEU A 42 5.89 -12.97 -8.10
N TRP A 43 7.16 -12.93 -7.74
CA TRP A 43 7.70 -11.89 -6.87
C TRP A 43 8.15 -10.67 -7.68
N GLY A 44 7.72 -9.50 -7.23
CA GLY A 44 8.13 -8.21 -7.74
C GLY A 44 8.40 -7.20 -6.64
N VAL A 45 8.66 -5.97 -7.06
CA VAL A 45 8.89 -4.83 -6.16
C VAL A 45 8.39 -3.55 -6.81
N ASN A 46 8.05 -2.57 -6.00
CA ASN A 46 7.68 -1.23 -6.41
C ASN A 46 8.90 -0.32 -6.48
N GLY A 47 8.78 0.74 -7.26
CA GLY A 47 9.69 1.88 -7.14
C GLY A 47 9.31 3.03 -8.05
N HIS A 48 10.04 4.13 -7.87
CA HIS A 48 9.76 5.43 -8.47
C HIS A 48 10.92 5.88 -9.38
N PRO A 49 11.22 5.13 -10.46
CA PRO A 49 12.44 5.31 -11.27
C PRO A 49 12.54 6.66 -11.98
N PHE A 50 11.44 7.40 -12.12
CA PHE A 50 11.39 8.60 -12.96
C PHE A 50 11.61 9.91 -12.21
N ASN A 51 11.46 9.89 -10.88
CA ASN A 51 11.36 11.09 -10.04
C ASN A 51 12.06 10.95 -8.67
N ALA A 52 11.98 9.80 -7.99
CA ALA A 52 12.43 9.69 -6.60
C ALA A 52 13.95 9.54 -6.43
N TYR A 53 14.65 9.03 -7.44
CA TYR A 53 16.05 8.61 -7.30
C TYR A 53 17.03 9.36 -8.23
N PRO A 54 17.04 10.72 -8.29
CA PRO A 54 18.01 11.44 -9.10
C PRO A 54 19.44 11.02 -8.73
N GLY A 55 20.19 10.50 -9.70
CA GLY A 55 21.54 9.96 -9.51
C GLY A 55 21.66 8.44 -9.56
N ILE A 56 20.54 7.70 -9.58
CA ILE A 56 20.51 6.23 -9.68
C ILE A 56 19.93 5.83 -11.03
N SER A 57 20.71 5.15 -11.87
CA SER A 57 20.26 4.79 -13.23
C SER A 57 19.17 3.72 -13.20
N ILE A 58 18.38 3.65 -14.28
CA ILE A 58 17.38 2.59 -14.49
C ILE A 58 18.04 1.21 -14.43
N GLU A 59 19.20 1.06 -15.06
CA GLU A 59 19.95 -0.21 -15.07
C GLU A 59 20.32 -0.66 -13.67
N GLN A 60 20.83 0.26 -12.83
CA GLN A 60 21.20 -0.05 -11.46
C GLN A 60 20.00 -0.50 -10.63
N GLN A 61 18.82 0.10 -10.86
CA GLN A 61 17.59 -0.33 -10.20
C GLN A 61 17.20 -1.75 -10.64
N ILE A 62 17.16 -2.04 -11.95
CA ILE A 62 16.82 -3.39 -12.45
C ILE A 62 17.86 -4.43 -12.02
N ASP A 63 19.14 -4.06 -11.88
CA ASP A 63 20.19 -4.95 -11.37
C ASP A 63 19.88 -5.46 -9.96
N TYR A 64 19.37 -4.61 -9.07
CA TYR A 64 18.90 -5.05 -7.75
C TYR A 64 17.71 -6.02 -7.84
N ILE A 65 16.74 -5.74 -8.71
CA ILE A 65 15.55 -6.59 -8.89
C ILE A 65 15.96 -7.97 -9.40
N HIS A 66 16.84 -8.01 -10.38
CA HIS A 66 17.39 -9.25 -10.91
C HIS A 66 18.17 -10.03 -9.83
N ASP A 67 19.01 -9.33 -9.05
CA ASP A 67 19.78 -9.93 -7.97
C ASP A 67 18.91 -10.51 -6.84
N LEU A 68 17.78 -9.86 -6.51
CA LEU A 68 16.76 -10.37 -5.58
C LEU A 68 16.06 -11.65 -6.09
N GLY A 69 16.20 -11.99 -7.38
CA GLY A 69 15.48 -13.08 -8.03
C GLY A 69 14.04 -12.72 -8.44
N MET A 70 13.64 -11.46 -8.27
CA MET A 70 12.33 -10.95 -8.65
C MET A 70 12.17 -10.84 -10.16
N LYS A 71 10.92 -10.92 -10.63
CA LYS A 71 10.59 -10.98 -12.06
C LYS A 71 9.76 -9.80 -12.55
N SER A 72 9.34 -8.90 -11.66
CA SER A 72 8.56 -7.73 -12.07
C SER A 72 8.90 -6.47 -11.28
N TYR A 73 8.86 -5.33 -11.96
CA TYR A 73 9.00 -4.00 -11.38
C TYR A 73 7.71 -3.21 -11.60
N ARG A 74 7.02 -2.87 -10.52
CA ARG A 74 5.78 -2.07 -10.57
C ARG A 74 6.12 -0.59 -10.48
N VAL A 75 5.61 0.20 -11.43
CA VAL A 75 5.97 1.62 -11.57
C VAL A 75 4.78 2.47 -11.99
N ASN A 76 4.70 3.68 -11.43
CA ASN A 76 3.63 4.64 -11.75
C ASN A 76 3.87 5.35 -13.08
N ILE A 77 2.79 5.56 -13.85
CA ILE A 77 2.75 6.35 -15.07
C ILE A 77 1.49 7.22 -15.04
N SER A 78 1.67 8.51 -14.76
CA SER A 78 0.58 9.47 -14.67
C SER A 78 0.29 10.20 -15.98
N SER A 79 1.28 10.29 -16.88
CA SER A 79 1.17 11.06 -18.12
C SER A 79 1.90 10.39 -19.29
N VAL A 80 1.53 10.80 -20.51
CA VAL A 80 2.18 10.36 -21.76
C VAL A 80 3.63 10.84 -21.88
N ASP A 81 4.02 11.87 -21.11
CA ASP A 81 5.37 12.43 -21.14
C ASP A 81 6.40 11.43 -20.59
N SER A 82 5.97 10.55 -19.68
CA SER A 82 6.80 9.48 -19.11
C SER A 82 6.95 8.28 -20.04
N ALA A 83 6.25 8.24 -21.19
CA ALA A 83 6.25 7.07 -22.07
C ALA A 83 7.63 6.77 -22.67
N SER A 84 8.47 7.78 -22.95
CA SER A 84 9.84 7.50 -23.43
C SER A 84 10.71 6.88 -22.33
N LYS A 85 10.61 7.36 -21.09
CA LYS A 85 11.29 6.75 -19.93
C LYS A 85 10.77 5.33 -19.66
N LEU A 86 9.47 5.09 -19.82
CA LEU A 86 8.89 3.74 -19.72
C LEU A 86 9.46 2.80 -20.78
N ALA A 87 9.66 3.26 -22.02
CA ALA A 87 10.26 2.46 -23.08
C ALA A 87 11.71 2.05 -22.74
N GLU A 88 12.50 2.97 -22.18
CA GLU A 88 13.85 2.70 -21.68
C GLU A 88 13.84 1.68 -20.55
N LEU A 89 12.92 1.84 -19.60
CA LEU A 89 12.73 0.91 -18.49
C LEU A 89 12.34 -0.51 -18.96
N ILE A 90 11.39 -0.62 -19.90
CA ILE A 90 10.99 -1.90 -20.51
C ILE A 90 12.19 -2.56 -21.19
N LYS A 91 13.00 -1.80 -21.94
CA LYS A 91 14.19 -2.31 -22.59
C LYS A 91 15.21 -2.84 -21.57
N ALA A 92 15.47 -2.08 -20.51
CA ALA A 92 16.38 -2.48 -19.44
C ALA A 92 15.88 -3.73 -18.68
N GLY A 93 14.57 -3.80 -18.41
CA GLY A 93 13.89 -4.94 -17.80
C GLY A 93 14.01 -6.20 -18.65
N LYS A 94 13.68 -6.12 -19.95
CA LYS A 94 13.79 -7.24 -20.90
C LYS A 94 15.20 -7.81 -20.96
N ALA A 95 16.22 -6.95 -20.95
CA ALA A 95 17.63 -7.37 -20.97
C ALA A 95 18.03 -8.20 -19.73
N ARG A 96 17.25 -8.12 -18.64
CA ARG A 96 17.51 -8.79 -17.36
C ARG A 96 16.38 -9.76 -16.95
N GLY A 97 15.45 -10.05 -17.85
CA GLY A 97 14.32 -10.94 -17.55
C GLY A 97 13.38 -10.40 -16.46
N VAL A 98 13.29 -9.06 -16.33
CA VAL A 98 12.36 -8.37 -15.43
C VAL A 98 11.26 -7.72 -16.28
N GLN A 99 10.01 -8.08 -16.00
CA GLN A 99 8.84 -7.47 -16.62
C GLN A 99 8.49 -6.15 -15.93
N ILE A 100 7.96 -5.19 -16.67
CA ILE A 100 7.47 -3.94 -16.08
C ILE A 100 5.96 -4.06 -15.95
N LEU A 101 5.45 -3.85 -14.73
CA LEU A 101 4.03 -3.68 -14.44
C LEU A 101 3.76 -2.18 -14.30
N PRO A 102 3.39 -1.49 -15.39
CA PRO A 102 2.98 -0.09 -15.28
C PRO A 102 1.61 0.01 -14.61
N VAL A 103 1.49 1.01 -13.73
CA VAL A 103 0.24 1.46 -13.13
C VAL A 103 -0.14 2.78 -13.77
N ILE A 104 -1.28 2.83 -14.45
CA ILE A 104 -1.78 4.11 -14.98
C ILE A 104 -2.45 4.86 -13.82
N THR A 105 -1.88 5.98 -13.44
CA THR A 105 -2.32 6.85 -12.33
C THR A 105 -2.69 8.24 -12.85
N PRO A 106 -3.83 8.41 -13.53
CA PRO A 106 -4.15 9.64 -14.23
C PRO A 106 -4.16 10.85 -13.28
N GLU A 107 -3.47 11.92 -13.64
CA GLU A 107 -3.60 13.23 -12.98
C GLU A 107 -4.93 13.87 -13.42
N LEU A 108 -5.94 13.80 -12.57
CA LEU A 108 -7.30 14.26 -12.85
C LEU A 108 -7.80 15.17 -11.74
N ASP A 109 -8.51 16.22 -12.13
CA ASP A 109 -9.29 17.03 -11.19
C ASP A 109 -10.62 16.32 -10.87
N LEU A 110 -10.59 15.46 -9.85
CA LEU A 110 -11.77 14.71 -9.42
C LEU A 110 -12.82 15.61 -8.77
N ASP A 111 -12.46 16.78 -8.26
CA ASP A 111 -13.40 17.67 -7.56
C ASP A 111 -14.28 18.45 -8.53
N HIS A 112 -13.66 19.01 -9.57
CA HIS A 112 -14.38 19.84 -10.55
C HIS A 112 -14.76 19.08 -11.83
N GLY A 113 -14.07 17.97 -12.14
CA GLY A 113 -14.35 17.17 -13.33
C GLY A 113 -15.74 16.53 -13.29
N THR A 114 -16.44 16.57 -14.43
CA THR A 114 -17.68 15.80 -14.62
C THR A 114 -17.38 14.33 -14.89
N VAL A 115 -18.37 13.47 -14.69
CA VAL A 115 -18.28 12.01 -14.96
C VAL A 115 -17.81 11.74 -16.39
N ASP A 116 -18.38 12.43 -17.38
CA ASP A 116 -18.05 12.22 -18.80
C ASP A 116 -16.64 12.72 -19.15
N GLU A 117 -16.24 13.87 -18.61
CA GLU A 117 -14.89 14.41 -18.81
C GLU A 117 -13.83 13.49 -18.21
N LEU A 118 -14.05 13.02 -16.98
CA LEU A 118 -13.13 12.13 -16.27
C LEU A 118 -13.00 10.78 -17.00
N TYR A 119 -14.11 10.20 -17.43
CA TYR A 119 -14.09 9.01 -18.29
C TYR A 119 -13.28 9.26 -19.57
N ALA A 120 -13.55 10.36 -20.28
CA ALA A 120 -12.91 10.64 -21.56
C ALA A 120 -11.41 10.91 -21.41
N GLN A 121 -10.98 11.59 -20.34
CA GLN A 121 -9.58 11.83 -20.03
C GLN A 121 -8.84 10.53 -19.72
N ALA A 122 -9.40 9.71 -18.83
CA ALA A 122 -8.85 8.40 -18.49
C ALA A 122 -8.76 7.48 -19.72
N TYR A 123 -9.82 7.43 -20.53
CA TYR A 123 -9.86 6.67 -21.76
C TYR A 123 -8.77 7.10 -22.74
N ARG A 124 -8.58 8.40 -22.96
CA ARG A 124 -7.53 8.92 -23.88
C ARG A 124 -6.13 8.56 -23.39
N LEU A 125 -5.87 8.71 -22.10
CA LEU A 125 -4.57 8.39 -21.51
C LEU A 125 -4.25 6.90 -21.68
N ALA A 126 -5.16 6.01 -21.25
CA ALA A 126 -5.00 4.57 -21.39
C ALA A 126 -4.90 4.16 -22.86
N SER A 127 -5.75 4.68 -23.75
CA SER A 127 -5.68 4.37 -25.18
C SER A 127 -4.31 4.72 -25.77
N THR A 128 -3.71 5.84 -25.36
CA THR A 128 -2.40 6.28 -25.87
C THR A 128 -1.27 5.40 -25.34
N LEU A 129 -1.22 5.17 -24.03
CA LEU A 129 -0.17 4.38 -23.39
C LEU A 129 -0.25 2.90 -23.79
N VAL A 130 -1.44 2.30 -23.67
CA VAL A 130 -1.65 0.88 -23.99
C VAL A 130 -1.39 0.62 -25.48
N SER A 131 -1.83 1.50 -26.39
CA SER A 131 -1.55 1.33 -27.83
C SER A 131 -0.06 1.34 -28.13
N ARG A 132 0.70 2.23 -27.49
CA ARG A 132 2.15 2.35 -27.72
C ARG A 132 2.92 1.10 -27.30
N PHE A 133 2.48 0.41 -26.25
CA PHE A 133 3.23 -0.72 -25.66
C PHE A 133 2.49 -2.06 -25.72
N ARG A 134 1.44 -2.19 -26.55
CA ARG A 134 0.61 -3.42 -26.63
C ARG A 134 1.41 -4.71 -26.91
N ASP A 135 2.54 -4.58 -27.60
CA ASP A 135 3.42 -5.69 -27.96
C ASP A 135 4.46 -5.99 -26.86
N ASP A 136 4.68 -5.03 -25.96
CA ASP A 136 5.66 -5.11 -24.88
C ASP A 136 5.05 -5.45 -23.52
N ILE A 137 3.82 -4.99 -23.25
CA ILE A 137 3.14 -5.07 -21.96
C ILE A 137 1.78 -5.75 -22.13
N ARG A 138 1.59 -6.86 -21.42
CA ARG A 138 0.38 -7.69 -21.49
C ARG A 138 -0.51 -7.61 -20.26
N VAL A 139 -0.04 -6.95 -19.21
CA VAL A 139 -0.82 -6.64 -18.01
C VAL A 139 -0.58 -5.19 -17.64
N TRP A 140 -1.66 -4.43 -17.46
CA TRP A 140 -1.63 -3.08 -16.94
C TRP A 140 -2.39 -3.04 -15.64
N GLU A 141 -1.84 -2.37 -14.65
CA GLU A 141 -2.61 -1.94 -13.50
C GLU A 141 -3.26 -0.59 -13.81
N LEU A 142 -4.55 -0.47 -13.51
CA LEU A 142 -5.38 0.63 -13.97
C LEU A 142 -6.02 1.34 -12.76
N GLY A 143 -5.51 2.54 -12.48
CA GLY A 143 -5.79 3.25 -11.25
C GLY A 143 -4.90 2.76 -10.11
N ASN A 144 -4.72 3.62 -9.10
CA ASN A 144 -4.09 3.26 -7.83
C ASN A 144 -4.92 3.88 -6.71
N GLU A 145 -5.54 3.04 -5.88
CA GLU A 145 -6.31 3.47 -4.70
C GLU A 145 -7.36 4.58 -4.94
N MET A 146 -7.98 4.57 -6.12
CA MET A 146 -8.90 5.64 -6.54
C MET A 146 -10.16 5.71 -5.65
N GLU A 147 -10.56 4.58 -5.06
CA GLU A 147 -11.73 4.49 -4.19
C GLU A 147 -11.61 5.33 -2.92
N ASN A 148 -10.39 5.68 -2.50
CA ASN A 148 -10.15 6.56 -1.35
C ASN A 148 -10.83 7.91 -1.53
N TYR A 149 -10.83 8.43 -2.76
CA TYR A 149 -11.53 9.67 -3.08
C TYR A 149 -13.03 9.58 -2.77
N ALA A 150 -13.61 8.39 -2.90
CA ALA A 150 -15.03 8.16 -2.70
C ALA A 150 -15.39 7.70 -1.29
N ILE A 151 -14.44 7.51 -0.37
CA ILE A 151 -14.75 7.12 1.00
C ILE A 151 -15.64 8.15 1.68
N LEU A 152 -16.69 7.65 2.35
CA LEU A 152 -17.64 8.45 3.08
C LEU A 152 -16.95 9.11 4.26
N LEU A 153 -17.19 10.42 4.40
CA LEU A 153 -16.59 11.25 5.43
C LEU A 153 -17.62 11.65 6.50
N PRO A 154 -17.16 12.13 7.66
CA PRO A 154 -18.04 12.54 8.77
C PRO A 154 -19.14 13.50 8.30
N CYS A 155 -20.35 13.30 8.84
CA CYS A 155 -21.58 14.04 8.48
C CYS A 155 -22.10 13.87 7.04
N GLU A 156 -21.45 13.10 6.17
CA GLU A 156 -21.98 12.86 4.82
C GLU A 156 -23.20 11.94 4.83
N ILE A 157 -24.04 12.07 3.82
CA ILE A 157 -25.28 11.30 3.69
C ILE A 157 -25.00 10.02 2.88
N GLN A 158 -25.40 8.88 3.45
CA GLN A 158 -25.35 7.56 2.83
C GLN A 158 -26.44 7.41 1.75
N ASP A 159 -26.32 6.36 0.94
CA ASP A 159 -27.27 6.08 -0.16
C ASP A 159 -28.71 5.86 0.30
N ASP A 160 -28.91 5.41 1.53
CA ASP A 160 -30.23 5.22 2.15
C ASP A 160 -30.80 6.49 2.81
N GLY A 161 -30.07 7.61 2.75
CA GLY A 161 -30.43 8.88 3.36
C GLY A 161 -29.99 9.04 4.81
N ALA A 162 -29.36 8.04 5.43
CA ALA A 162 -28.82 8.16 6.78
C ALA A 162 -27.59 9.08 6.80
N GLN A 163 -27.47 9.90 7.85
CA GLN A 163 -26.28 10.70 8.06
C GLN A 163 -25.19 9.88 8.75
N TYR A 164 -24.02 9.81 8.13
CA TYR A 164 -22.83 9.22 8.72
C TYR A 164 -22.38 10.04 9.92
N ASN A 165 -22.00 9.36 11.00
CA ASN A 165 -21.77 10.01 12.28
C ASN A 165 -20.65 11.06 12.18
N CYS A 166 -20.96 12.30 12.56
CA CYS A 166 -20.03 13.41 12.56
C CYS A 166 -18.81 13.23 13.48
N SER A 167 -18.91 12.36 14.48
CA SER A 167 -17.85 12.07 15.43
C SER A 167 -16.97 10.87 15.02
N TRP A 168 -17.28 10.20 13.91
CA TRP A 168 -16.43 9.13 13.38
C TRP A 168 -15.31 9.68 12.49
N GLY A 169 -14.33 8.85 12.17
CA GLY A 169 -13.38 9.12 11.08
C GLY A 169 -13.94 8.70 9.72
N PRO A 170 -13.14 8.78 8.64
CA PRO A 170 -13.50 8.21 7.35
C PRO A 170 -14.02 6.76 7.48
N ALA A 171 -15.00 6.39 6.66
CA ALA A 171 -15.54 5.03 6.67
C ALA A 171 -14.49 3.99 6.21
N GLY A 172 -14.67 2.74 6.64
CA GLY A 172 -13.66 1.69 6.45
C GLY A 172 -13.67 0.98 5.08
N GLY A 173 -14.61 1.32 4.19
CA GLY A 173 -14.72 0.72 2.85
C GLY A 173 -15.15 -0.76 2.82
N ILE A 174 -15.65 -1.29 3.95
CA ILE A 174 -16.00 -2.71 4.14
C ILE A 174 -17.36 -3.01 3.50
N GLU A 175 -18.26 -2.02 3.56
CA GLU A 175 -19.62 -2.08 3.03
C GLU A 175 -19.81 -1.11 1.87
N THR A 176 -20.75 -1.39 0.97
CA THR A 176 -20.98 -0.48 -0.16
C THR A 176 -21.47 0.90 0.28
N SER A 177 -22.11 1.00 1.44
CA SER A 177 -22.53 2.26 2.07
C SER A 177 -21.37 3.13 2.55
N ASP A 178 -20.15 2.59 2.65
CA ASP A 178 -18.96 3.32 3.11
C ASP A 178 -18.37 4.24 2.04
N TYR A 179 -19.01 4.34 0.87
CA TYR A 179 -18.61 5.22 -0.21
C TYR A 179 -19.70 6.23 -0.52
N PHE A 180 -19.31 7.50 -0.60
CA PHE A 180 -20.18 8.59 -1.02
C PHE A 180 -20.45 8.51 -2.53
N SER A 181 -21.68 8.18 -2.92
CA SER A 181 -22.03 7.87 -4.31
C SER A 181 -21.68 8.95 -5.35
N PRO A 182 -21.83 10.26 -5.08
CA PRO A 182 -21.40 11.29 -6.03
C PRO A 182 -19.90 11.22 -6.37
N ARG A 183 -19.04 10.97 -5.37
CA ARG A 183 -17.59 10.80 -5.59
C ARG A 183 -17.29 9.44 -6.20
N TRP A 184 -18.01 8.40 -5.80
CA TRP A 184 -17.90 7.06 -6.40
C TRP A 184 -18.21 7.07 -7.91
N ALA A 185 -19.23 7.81 -8.36
CA ALA A 185 -19.57 7.90 -9.78
C ALA A 185 -18.39 8.43 -10.62
N LYS A 186 -17.60 9.37 -10.07
CA LYS A 186 -16.40 9.90 -10.70
C LYS A 186 -15.26 8.86 -10.73
N VAL A 187 -15.01 8.17 -9.62
CA VAL A 187 -14.03 7.06 -9.54
C VAL A 187 -14.37 5.97 -10.55
N SER A 188 -15.64 5.54 -10.56
CA SER A 188 -16.19 4.54 -11.49
C SER A 188 -16.00 4.96 -12.95
N ALA A 189 -16.21 6.24 -13.27
CA ALA A 189 -15.97 6.79 -14.61
C ALA A 189 -14.50 6.67 -15.04
N VAL A 190 -13.55 7.00 -14.15
CA VAL A 190 -12.12 6.89 -14.42
C VAL A 190 -11.73 5.43 -14.64
N LEU A 191 -12.07 4.54 -13.70
CA LEU A 191 -11.74 3.12 -13.80
C LEU A 191 -12.35 2.48 -15.06
N ARG A 192 -13.61 2.81 -15.37
CA ARG A 192 -14.27 2.34 -16.60
C ARG A 192 -13.56 2.88 -17.85
N GLY A 193 -13.18 4.16 -17.87
CA GLY A 193 -12.44 4.76 -18.99
C GLY A 193 -11.11 4.06 -19.26
N LEU A 194 -10.34 3.76 -18.20
CA LEU A 194 -9.09 3.00 -18.30
C LEU A 194 -9.33 1.57 -18.84
N SER A 195 -10.35 0.88 -18.29
CA SER A 195 -10.70 -0.49 -18.69
C SER A 195 -11.14 -0.57 -20.15
N ASP A 196 -12.11 0.28 -20.53
CA ASP A 196 -12.71 0.26 -21.86
C ASP A 196 -11.71 0.63 -22.94
N ALA A 197 -10.82 1.60 -22.66
CA ALA A 197 -9.71 1.92 -23.57
C ALA A 197 -8.76 0.74 -23.76
N THR A 198 -8.38 0.06 -22.68
CA THR A 198 -7.49 -1.11 -22.76
C THR A 198 -8.12 -2.22 -23.61
N ILE A 199 -9.41 -2.47 -23.43
CA ILE A 199 -10.17 -3.48 -24.17
C ILE A 199 -10.32 -3.09 -25.65
N ALA A 200 -10.53 -1.80 -25.95
CA ALA A 200 -10.63 -1.30 -27.31
C ALA A 200 -9.30 -1.40 -28.07
N VAL A 201 -8.17 -1.23 -27.38
CA VAL A 201 -6.84 -1.39 -27.97
C VAL A 201 -6.52 -2.84 -28.27
N ASP A 202 -6.67 -3.72 -27.27
CA ASP A 202 -6.51 -5.17 -27.42
C ASP A 202 -7.23 -5.89 -26.26
N PRO A 203 -8.31 -6.64 -26.53
CA PRO A 203 -9.09 -7.31 -25.50
C PRO A 203 -8.32 -8.44 -24.78
N THR A 204 -7.17 -8.85 -25.30
CA THR A 204 -6.30 -9.87 -24.70
C THR A 204 -5.26 -9.29 -23.74
N ILE A 205 -5.17 -7.97 -23.60
CA ILE A 205 -4.38 -7.31 -22.54
C ILE A 205 -5.16 -7.40 -21.23
N ARG A 206 -4.48 -7.83 -20.17
CA ARG A 206 -5.11 -8.01 -18.86
C ARG A 206 -5.15 -6.71 -18.07
N LYS A 207 -6.29 -6.44 -17.42
CA LYS A 207 -6.48 -5.30 -16.51
C LYS A 207 -6.38 -5.77 -15.07
N ALA A 208 -5.36 -5.32 -14.36
CA ALA A 208 -5.27 -5.39 -12.92
C ALA A 208 -5.91 -4.14 -12.31
N MET A 209 -6.81 -4.31 -11.35
CA MET A 209 -7.50 -3.20 -10.69
C MET A 209 -7.83 -3.60 -9.25
N GLY A 210 -7.80 -2.63 -8.36
CA GLY A 210 -8.08 -2.86 -6.96
C GLY A 210 -8.01 -1.61 -6.13
N THR A 211 -7.62 -1.80 -4.87
CA THR A 211 -7.86 -0.86 -3.77
C THR A 211 -6.62 -0.72 -2.90
N ALA A 212 -6.59 0.32 -2.05
CA ALA A 212 -5.60 0.56 -0.99
C ALA A 212 -5.47 -0.58 0.04
N GLY A 213 -6.35 -1.58 -0.03
CA GLY A 213 -6.41 -2.66 0.93
C GLY A 213 -7.16 -2.25 2.19
N TRP A 214 -6.70 -2.70 3.36
CA TRP A 214 -7.16 -2.26 4.69
C TRP A 214 -8.68 -2.19 4.93
N GLY A 215 -9.45 -3.04 4.27
CA GLY A 215 -10.90 -3.12 4.47
C GLY A 215 -11.72 -2.58 3.30
N HIS A 216 -11.11 -1.95 2.29
CA HIS A 216 -11.77 -1.35 1.11
C HIS A 216 -12.38 -2.36 0.12
N ARG A 217 -12.79 -3.53 0.60
CA ARG A 217 -13.29 -4.64 -0.20
C ARG A 217 -14.57 -4.29 -0.96
N ALA A 218 -15.44 -3.43 -0.42
CA ALA A 218 -16.71 -3.12 -1.07
C ALA A 218 -16.58 -2.26 -2.34
N ALA A 219 -15.41 -1.65 -2.59
CA ALA A 219 -15.11 -1.03 -3.88
C ALA A 219 -15.23 -2.05 -5.03
N PHE A 220 -14.82 -3.31 -4.84
CA PHE A 220 -14.97 -4.36 -5.86
C PHE A 220 -16.44 -4.64 -6.18
N THR A 221 -17.30 -4.67 -5.16
CA THR A 221 -18.75 -4.84 -5.34
C THR A 221 -19.33 -3.68 -6.13
N ARG A 222 -18.94 -2.44 -5.82
CA ARG A 222 -19.39 -1.27 -6.57
C ARG A 222 -18.83 -1.25 -8.01
N MET A 223 -17.57 -1.62 -8.22
CA MET A 223 -16.98 -1.78 -9.56
C MET A 223 -17.77 -2.80 -10.40
N GLN A 224 -18.10 -3.96 -9.82
CA GLN A 224 -18.90 -4.98 -10.50
C GLN A 224 -20.29 -4.47 -10.87
N ARG A 225 -20.97 -3.81 -9.93
CA ARG A 225 -22.30 -3.23 -10.11
C ARG A 225 -22.33 -2.20 -11.24
N ASP A 226 -21.29 -1.37 -11.33
CA ASP A 226 -21.19 -0.30 -12.31
C ASP A 226 -20.63 -0.77 -13.67
N GLY A 227 -20.34 -2.07 -13.81
CA GLY A 227 -19.86 -2.67 -15.05
C GLY A 227 -18.40 -2.39 -15.38
N VAL A 228 -17.58 -1.99 -14.40
CA VAL A 228 -16.13 -1.87 -14.58
C VAL A 228 -15.56 -3.27 -14.80
N ARG A 229 -14.79 -3.48 -15.88
CA ARG A 229 -14.27 -4.79 -16.25
C ARG A 229 -12.80 -4.93 -15.87
N TRP A 230 -12.47 -5.93 -15.07
CA TRP A 230 -11.08 -6.27 -14.72
C TRP A 230 -10.82 -7.78 -14.79
N ASP A 231 -9.56 -8.19 -14.86
CA ASP A 231 -9.15 -9.60 -14.93
C ASP A 231 -8.37 -10.07 -13.70
N ILE A 232 -7.75 -9.14 -12.98
CA ILE A 232 -6.93 -9.42 -11.79
C ILE A 232 -7.36 -8.48 -10.69
N SER A 233 -7.74 -9.03 -9.54
CA SER A 233 -8.08 -8.26 -8.35
C SER A 233 -6.80 -7.88 -7.61
N VAL A 234 -6.60 -6.59 -7.38
CA VAL A 234 -5.41 -6.02 -6.74
C VAL A 234 -5.66 -5.66 -5.28
N TRP A 235 -4.73 -5.98 -4.39
CA TRP A 235 -4.83 -5.67 -2.97
C TRP A 235 -3.49 -5.15 -2.43
N HIS A 236 -3.52 -4.18 -1.51
CA HIS A 236 -2.33 -3.74 -0.76
C HIS A 236 -2.37 -4.26 0.68
N LEU A 237 -1.19 -4.55 1.26
CA LEU A 237 -1.08 -5.15 2.59
C LEU A 237 0.14 -4.66 3.37
N TYR A 238 -0.10 -3.93 4.45
CA TYR A 238 0.98 -3.43 5.31
C TYR A 238 0.95 -4.02 6.73
N GLU A 239 -0.15 -4.66 7.11
CA GLU A 239 -0.31 -5.31 8.41
C GLU A 239 -1.46 -6.32 8.41
N GLY A 240 -1.41 -7.25 9.37
CA GLY A 240 -2.46 -8.23 9.59
C GLY A 240 -2.44 -9.42 8.63
N ASP A 241 -3.41 -10.31 8.82
CA ASP A 241 -3.63 -11.47 7.95
C ASP A 241 -4.65 -11.10 6.86
N PRO A 242 -4.31 -11.23 5.55
CA PRO A 242 -5.19 -10.87 4.46
C PRO A 242 -6.26 -11.93 4.15
N GLU A 243 -6.35 -13.04 4.90
CA GLU A 243 -7.24 -14.17 4.57
C GLU A 243 -8.69 -13.78 4.30
N GLU A 244 -9.29 -12.94 5.16
CA GLU A 244 -10.69 -12.51 4.96
C GLU A 244 -10.87 -11.65 3.70
N ALA A 245 -9.87 -10.83 3.36
CA ALA A 245 -9.87 -10.07 2.10
C ALA A 245 -9.74 -11.03 0.91
N PHE A 246 -8.83 -12.02 0.96
CA PHE A 246 -8.64 -12.97 -0.12
C PHE A 246 -9.85 -13.87 -0.34
N LYS A 247 -10.48 -14.31 0.74
CA LYS A 247 -11.74 -15.06 0.69
C LYS A 247 -12.83 -14.27 0.00
N PHE A 248 -12.94 -12.97 0.30
CA PHE A 248 -13.86 -12.07 -0.39
C PHE A 248 -13.49 -11.90 -1.87
N LEU A 249 -12.22 -11.60 -2.19
CA LEU A 249 -11.78 -11.40 -3.58
C LEU A 249 -11.92 -12.66 -4.45
N ALA A 250 -11.74 -13.84 -3.86
CA ALA A 250 -11.92 -15.12 -4.53
C ALA A 250 -13.37 -15.32 -5.02
N THR A 251 -14.36 -14.67 -4.40
CA THR A 251 -15.77 -14.75 -4.85
C THR A 251 -15.99 -14.18 -6.26
N PHE A 252 -15.11 -13.30 -6.74
CA PHE A 252 -15.17 -12.77 -8.11
C PHE A 252 -14.59 -13.73 -9.16
N GLY A 253 -14.00 -14.86 -8.74
CA GLY A 253 -13.44 -15.87 -9.64
C GLY A 253 -12.24 -15.37 -10.47
N LYS A 254 -11.49 -14.40 -9.95
CA LYS A 254 -10.34 -13.76 -10.60
C LYS A 254 -9.07 -13.99 -9.79
N PRO A 255 -7.90 -14.08 -10.44
CA PRO A 255 -6.62 -14.07 -9.74
C PRO A 255 -6.44 -12.86 -8.83
N ILE A 256 -5.70 -13.06 -7.74
CA ILE A 256 -5.36 -12.02 -6.77
C ILE A 256 -3.89 -11.66 -6.90
N TRP A 257 -3.57 -10.38 -7.06
CA TRP A 257 -2.22 -9.85 -7.02
C TRP A 257 -2.08 -8.88 -5.84
N LEU A 258 -0.99 -9.00 -5.09
CA LEU A 258 -0.62 -8.01 -4.08
C LEU A 258 0.37 -7.03 -4.67
N THR A 259 -0.10 -5.90 -5.15
CA THR A 259 0.76 -4.96 -5.87
C THR A 259 1.55 -4.05 -4.93
N GLU A 260 1.22 -4.04 -3.65
CA GLU A 260 2.02 -3.41 -2.60
C GLU A 260 1.94 -4.21 -1.30
N PHE A 261 3.08 -4.56 -0.72
CA PHE A 261 3.16 -4.99 0.66
C PHE A 261 4.49 -4.65 1.33
N ASN A 262 4.47 -4.41 2.63
CA ASN A 262 5.67 -4.34 3.46
C ASN A 262 5.32 -4.65 4.92
N TYR A 263 6.32 -4.69 5.80
CA TYR A 263 6.09 -4.57 7.22
C TYR A 263 5.62 -3.15 7.56
N SER A 264 4.57 -3.04 8.40
CA SER A 264 4.00 -1.77 8.84
C SER A 264 5.09 -0.83 9.38
N GLY A 265 5.25 0.32 8.73
CA GLY A 265 6.26 1.32 9.07
C GLY A 265 7.65 1.08 8.45
N GLY A 266 7.81 0.09 7.58
CA GLY A 266 9.10 -0.26 6.98
C GLY A 266 10.15 -0.59 8.05
N SER A 267 11.31 0.05 8.00
CA SER A 267 12.37 -0.11 9.01
C SER A 267 12.31 0.87 10.19
N GLN A 268 11.21 1.62 10.39
CA GLN A 268 11.09 2.58 11.52
C GLN A 268 11.28 1.91 12.90
N LYS A 269 10.81 0.67 13.05
CA LYS A 269 10.97 -0.14 14.28
C LYS A 269 12.27 -0.95 14.31
N GLY A 270 13.15 -0.73 13.33
CA GLY A 270 14.38 -1.47 13.10
C GLY A 270 14.34 -2.34 11.85
N GLU A 271 15.48 -2.44 11.17
CA GLU A 271 15.57 -3.18 9.90
C GLU A 271 15.45 -4.69 10.06
N LYS A 272 15.80 -5.21 11.25
CA LYS A 272 15.59 -6.63 11.57
C LYS A 272 14.10 -6.95 11.63
N GLN A 273 13.30 -6.08 12.23
CA GLN A 273 11.85 -6.20 12.33
C GLN A 273 11.21 -6.09 10.94
N GLN A 274 11.69 -5.19 10.09
CA GLN A 274 11.26 -5.14 8.68
C GLN A 274 11.52 -6.48 7.98
N ALA A 275 12.72 -7.05 8.14
CA ALA A 275 13.07 -8.34 7.55
C ALA A 275 12.16 -9.46 8.07
N GLU A 276 11.99 -9.58 9.38
CA GLU A 276 11.13 -10.60 10.01
C GLU A 276 9.66 -10.46 9.58
N GLY A 277 9.14 -9.24 9.51
CA GLY A 277 7.78 -8.95 9.06
C GLY A 277 7.56 -9.30 7.59
N LEU A 278 8.48 -8.92 6.70
CA LEU A 278 8.43 -9.29 5.29
C LEU A 278 8.46 -10.81 5.11
N LEU A 279 9.33 -11.52 5.85
CA LEU A 279 9.38 -12.99 5.82
C LEU A 279 8.04 -13.62 6.22
N GLN A 280 7.42 -13.13 7.31
CA GLN A 280 6.12 -13.60 7.76
C GLN A 280 5.05 -13.39 6.69
N THR A 281 4.97 -12.20 6.10
CA THR A 281 4.02 -11.90 5.03
C THR A 281 4.25 -12.78 3.80
N MET A 282 5.50 -12.95 3.35
CA MET A 282 5.81 -13.81 2.20
C MET A 282 5.40 -15.27 2.43
N MET A 283 5.55 -15.78 3.65
CA MET A 283 5.08 -17.12 4.03
C MET A 283 3.55 -17.23 4.01
N LEU A 284 2.83 -16.20 4.48
CA LEU A 284 1.37 -16.13 4.38
C LEU A 284 0.91 -16.12 2.92
N LEU A 285 1.59 -15.38 2.06
CA LEU A 285 1.24 -15.31 0.63
C LEU A 285 1.42 -16.66 -0.08
N ARG A 286 2.46 -17.42 0.24
CA ARG A 286 2.60 -18.81 -0.23
C ARG A 286 1.50 -19.72 0.31
N LYS A 287 1.16 -19.60 1.59
CA LYS A 287 0.04 -20.36 2.20
C LYS A 287 -1.26 -20.09 1.45
N TYR A 288 -1.51 -18.84 1.05
CA TYR A 288 -2.74 -18.40 0.41
C TYR A 288 -2.76 -18.49 -1.11
N GLN A 289 -1.64 -18.86 -1.74
CA GLN A 289 -1.51 -19.04 -3.18
C GLN A 289 -2.58 -19.97 -3.75
N SER A 290 -2.62 -21.22 -3.28
CA SER A 290 -3.57 -22.23 -3.78
C SER A 290 -5.01 -22.02 -3.29
N PRO A 291 -5.27 -21.75 -1.99
CA PRO A 291 -6.65 -21.57 -1.49
C PRO A 291 -7.42 -20.41 -2.14
N TYR A 292 -6.74 -19.32 -2.49
CA TYR A 292 -7.40 -18.10 -2.96
C TYR A 292 -6.96 -17.64 -4.36
N GLY A 293 -6.03 -18.34 -5.00
CA GLY A 293 -5.54 -17.97 -6.34
C GLY A 293 -4.66 -16.71 -6.33
N VAL A 294 -3.85 -16.53 -5.29
CA VAL A 294 -2.83 -15.46 -5.26
C VAL A 294 -1.73 -15.81 -6.26
N GLN A 295 -1.41 -14.91 -7.19
CA GLN A 295 -0.48 -15.20 -8.30
C GLN A 295 0.78 -14.35 -8.31
N ALA A 296 0.72 -13.14 -7.75
CA ALA A 296 1.84 -12.21 -7.73
C ALA A 296 1.84 -11.36 -6.46
N ALA A 297 3.02 -10.92 -6.03
CA ALA A 297 3.17 -10.02 -4.89
C ALA A 297 4.39 -9.12 -5.07
N PHE A 298 4.24 -7.86 -4.67
CA PHE A 298 5.19 -6.79 -4.92
C PHE A 298 5.53 -6.05 -3.64
N ILE A 299 6.79 -6.09 -3.23
CA ILE A 299 7.24 -5.35 -2.04
C ILE A 299 7.19 -3.84 -2.33
N TYR A 300 6.65 -3.05 -1.42
CA TYR A 300 6.71 -1.59 -1.46
C TYR A 300 7.74 -1.12 -0.42
N GLU A 301 9.00 -0.82 -0.76
CA GLU A 301 9.54 -0.67 -2.13
C GLU A 301 11.05 -0.98 -2.26
N LEU A 302 11.63 -0.78 -3.45
CA LEU A 302 13.00 -1.20 -3.77
C LEU A 302 14.07 -0.38 -3.01
N LEU A 303 13.98 0.94 -3.10
CA LEU A 303 14.96 1.88 -2.54
C LEU A 303 14.28 2.75 -1.48
N ASP A 304 14.98 3.09 -0.41
CA ASP A 304 14.48 4.06 0.55
C ASP A 304 14.30 5.44 -0.10
N GLU A 305 13.40 6.24 0.46
CA GLU A 305 13.19 7.65 0.10
C GLU A 305 13.46 8.59 1.28
N PRO A 306 14.72 8.76 1.73
CA PRO A 306 15.04 9.38 3.03
C PRO A 306 14.59 10.83 3.19
N TYR A 307 14.26 11.52 2.10
CA TYR A 307 13.72 12.89 2.11
C TYR A 307 12.30 12.98 2.67
N TRP A 308 11.58 11.87 2.77
CA TRP A 308 10.31 11.81 3.50
C TRP A 308 10.48 11.65 5.01
N ALA A 309 11.72 11.55 5.52
CA ALA A 309 11.93 11.33 6.94
C ALA A 309 11.33 12.49 7.77
N PRO A 310 10.73 12.19 8.92
CA PRO A 310 10.65 10.88 9.59
C PRO A 310 9.39 10.05 9.25
N SER A 311 8.63 10.40 8.22
CA SER A 311 7.48 9.57 7.76
C SER A 311 7.91 8.13 7.47
N TYR A 312 7.00 7.17 7.60
CA TYR A 312 7.33 5.77 7.33
C TYR A 312 7.74 5.53 5.88
N GLU A 313 7.19 6.31 4.95
CA GLU A 313 7.52 6.31 3.52
C GLU A 313 9.03 6.36 3.29
N ALA A 314 9.77 7.05 4.17
CA ALA A 314 11.23 7.19 4.06
C ALA A 314 12.01 5.89 4.24
N PHE A 315 11.38 4.87 4.83
CA PHE A 315 12.04 3.69 5.39
C PHE A 315 11.50 2.37 4.82
N MET A 316 10.76 2.43 3.72
CA MET A 316 10.10 1.27 3.09
C MET A 316 11.05 0.43 2.22
N GLY A 317 12.16 1.01 1.78
CA GLY A 317 13.12 0.40 0.86
C GLY A 317 13.78 -0.87 1.38
N LEU A 318 14.25 -1.72 0.46
CA LEU A 318 15.18 -2.82 0.73
C LEU A 318 16.65 -2.37 0.66
N VAL A 319 16.93 -1.25 0.00
CA VAL A 319 18.26 -0.66 -0.16
C VAL A 319 18.25 0.76 0.37
N ARG A 320 19.21 1.07 1.25
CA ARG A 320 19.36 2.42 1.81
C ARG A 320 19.90 3.38 0.77
N LEU A 321 19.45 4.62 0.82
CA LEU A 321 20.03 5.73 0.07
C LEU A 321 20.75 6.71 1.01
N LYS A 322 21.74 7.41 0.46
CA LYS A 322 22.36 8.58 1.08
C LYS A 322 22.43 9.73 0.09
N LYS A 323 22.26 10.95 0.59
CA LYS A 323 22.46 12.16 -0.21
C LYS A 323 23.95 12.39 -0.41
N ARG A 324 24.35 12.68 -1.65
CA ARG A 324 25.71 13.02 -2.05
C ARG A 324 25.93 14.54 -1.95
N ASP A 325 27.19 14.96 -1.99
CA ASP A 325 27.58 16.38 -1.94
C ASP A 325 27.04 17.20 -3.12
N ASP A 326 26.79 16.56 -4.27
CA ASP A 326 26.18 17.19 -5.46
C ASP A 326 24.64 17.22 -5.42
N GLY A 327 24.04 16.85 -4.29
CA GLY A 327 22.60 16.85 -4.08
C GLY A 327 21.87 15.64 -4.64
N LEU A 328 22.56 14.75 -5.38
CA LEU A 328 22.01 13.51 -5.92
C LEU A 328 22.00 12.38 -4.87
N TRP A 329 21.25 11.32 -5.13
CA TRP A 329 21.22 10.13 -4.28
C TRP A 329 22.23 9.08 -4.75
N ALA A 330 22.74 8.29 -3.80
CA ALA A 330 23.48 7.07 -4.07
C ALA A 330 23.07 5.97 -3.09
N PRO A 331 23.09 4.69 -3.51
CA PRO A 331 22.95 3.58 -2.58
C PRO A 331 24.02 3.62 -1.48
N SER A 332 23.61 3.38 -0.24
CA SER A 332 24.50 3.31 0.93
C SER A 332 24.58 1.92 1.55
N GLY A 333 23.81 0.96 1.03
CA GLY A 333 23.92 -0.47 1.37
C GLY A 333 22.56 -1.18 1.41
N GLN A 334 22.58 -2.49 1.25
CA GLN A 334 21.39 -3.36 1.38
C GLN A 334 20.97 -3.46 2.86
N LYS A 335 19.68 -3.50 3.13
CA LYS A 335 19.13 -3.82 4.46
C LYS A 335 19.10 -5.33 4.69
N PRO A 336 19.06 -5.82 5.95
CA PRO A 336 18.81 -7.22 6.26
C PRO A 336 17.60 -7.83 5.54
N ALA A 337 16.56 -7.02 5.30
CA ALA A 337 15.38 -7.41 4.54
C ALA A 337 15.71 -7.85 3.10
N TYR A 338 16.70 -7.23 2.45
CA TYR A 338 17.12 -7.58 1.11
C TYR A 338 17.58 -9.05 1.02
N ASP A 339 18.49 -9.45 1.91
CA ASP A 339 19.02 -10.82 1.94
C ASP A 339 17.96 -11.83 2.37
N ALA A 340 17.11 -11.46 3.33
CA ALA A 340 16.01 -12.29 3.80
C ALA A 340 15.01 -12.60 2.67
N VAL A 341 14.58 -11.58 1.93
CA VAL A 341 13.68 -11.69 0.78
C VAL A 341 14.33 -12.52 -0.33
N LYS A 342 15.57 -12.19 -0.70
CA LYS A 342 16.33 -12.93 -1.73
C LYS A 342 16.42 -14.42 -1.42
N LYS A 343 16.68 -14.77 -0.16
CA LYS A 343 16.72 -16.15 0.30
C LYS A 343 15.36 -16.84 0.15
N VAL A 344 14.27 -16.21 0.58
CA VAL A 344 12.92 -16.80 0.45
C VAL A 344 12.56 -17.06 -1.01
N ILE A 345 12.88 -16.13 -1.91
CA ILE A 345 12.63 -16.29 -3.36
C ILE A 345 13.48 -17.43 -3.92
N ALA A 346 14.76 -17.51 -3.56
CA ALA A 346 15.64 -18.59 -3.99
C ALA A 346 15.15 -19.97 -3.49
N ASP A 347 14.74 -20.05 -2.22
CA ASP A 347 14.30 -21.30 -1.57
C ASP A 347 12.95 -21.80 -2.13
N GLY A 348 12.07 -20.93 -2.61
CA GLY A 348 10.82 -21.33 -3.27
C GLY A 348 10.99 -21.88 -4.68
N ASN A 349 12.13 -21.58 -5.33
CA ASN A 349 12.50 -22.15 -6.62
C ASN A 349 13.19 -23.53 -6.50
N ALA A 350 13.56 -23.94 -5.29
CA ALA A 350 14.00 -25.30 -5.00
C ALA A 350 12.78 -26.16 -4.66
N ASP A 351 12.60 -27.28 -5.36
CA ASP A 351 11.47 -28.19 -5.19
C ASP A 351 11.07 -28.39 -3.71
N SER A 352 9.76 -28.33 -3.48
CA SER A 352 9.09 -28.48 -2.19
C SER A 352 9.62 -29.69 -1.39
N VAL A 353 10.56 -29.45 -0.49
CA VAL A 353 10.80 -30.33 0.65
C VAL A 353 10.05 -29.75 1.82
N SER A 354 8.91 -30.34 2.14
CA SER A 354 8.16 -30.04 3.35
C SER A 354 9.09 -30.12 4.56
N PRO A 355 9.28 -29.06 5.35
CA PRO A 355 9.74 -29.23 6.71
C PRO A 355 8.53 -29.74 7.50
N THR A 356 8.65 -30.94 8.07
CA THR A 356 7.85 -31.34 9.23
C THR A 356 8.06 -30.29 10.32
N VAL A 357 7.11 -29.37 10.45
CA VAL A 357 7.03 -28.47 11.59
C VAL A 357 6.59 -29.29 12.78
N SER A 358 7.51 -29.55 13.70
CA SER A 358 7.18 -30.00 15.06
C SER A 358 6.24 -28.97 15.69
N THR A 359 5.01 -29.38 15.94
CA THR A 359 4.04 -28.64 16.74
C THR A 359 4.50 -28.65 18.19
N THR A 360 5.34 -27.71 18.55
CA THR A 360 5.51 -27.28 19.94
C THR A 360 5.26 -25.79 19.97
N SER A 361 3.99 -25.43 20.19
CA SER A 361 3.61 -24.08 20.60
C SER A 361 4.38 -23.72 21.87
N PRO A 362 5.08 -22.58 21.93
CA PRO A 362 5.46 -22.01 23.21
C PRO A 362 4.17 -21.66 23.98
N PRO A 363 4.09 -21.91 25.30
CA PRO A 363 2.93 -21.48 26.06
C PRO A 363 2.84 -19.95 26.04
N LEU A 364 1.61 -19.45 25.90
CA LEU A 364 1.26 -18.05 26.10
C LEU A 364 1.84 -17.56 27.44
N PRO A 365 2.50 -16.40 27.49
CA PRO A 365 3.01 -15.89 28.75
C PRO A 365 1.83 -15.55 29.67
N ASP A 366 1.90 -16.13 30.87
CA ASP A 366 0.97 -15.98 31.97
C ASP A 366 0.91 -14.51 32.40
N GLN A 367 -0.29 -13.91 32.34
CA GLN A 367 -0.54 -12.52 32.72
C GLN A 367 -0.62 -12.38 34.25
N THR A 368 0.41 -12.77 35.00
CA THR A 368 0.46 -12.49 36.44
C THR A 368 1.89 -12.42 36.95
N SER A 369 2.62 -11.36 36.59
CA SER A 369 3.60 -10.69 37.48
C SER A 369 4.33 -9.60 36.70
N ALA A 370 3.97 -8.34 36.97
CA ALA A 370 4.70 -7.17 36.51
C ALA A 370 6.11 -7.14 37.14
N PRO A 371 7.19 -6.98 36.35
CA PRO A 371 8.49 -6.58 36.89
C PRO A 371 8.51 -5.07 37.11
N SER A 372 9.01 -4.64 38.27
CA SER A 372 9.15 -3.22 38.61
C SER A 372 10.05 -2.49 37.62
N LEU A 373 9.60 -1.32 37.19
CA LEU A 373 10.33 -0.31 36.42
C LEU A 373 11.70 -0.02 37.03
N ALA A 374 12.75 -0.57 36.42
CA ALA A 374 14.07 0.05 36.45
C ALA A 374 14.13 1.03 35.28
N ALA A 375 14.40 2.29 35.60
CA ALA A 375 14.40 3.44 34.71
C ALA A 375 15.16 3.16 33.41
N ALA A 376 14.42 2.94 32.33
CA ALA A 376 14.91 3.00 30.97
C ALA A 376 14.78 4.44 30.47
N ASP A 377 15.88 4.92 29.90
CA ASP A 377 16.06 6.20 29.25
C ASP A 377 14.81 6.65 28.46
N THR A 378 14.19 7.77 28.89
CA THR A 378 12.98 8.36 28.28
C THR A 378 13.35 9.11 27.00
N GLY A 379 13.90 8.40 26.02
CA GLY A 379 14.09 8.91 24.67
C GLY A 379 12.73 9.13 24.03
N ARG A 380 12.36 10.40 23.76
CA ARG A 380 11.13 10.72 23.03
C ARG A 380 11.11 9.93 21.71
N PRO A 381 10.04 9.17 21.40
CA PRO A 381 9.95 8.33 20.19
C PRO A 381 10.03 9.10 18.86
N CYS A 382 10.01 10.44 18.91
CA CYS A 382 10.21 11.32 17.75
C CYS A 382 10.82 12.66 18.19
N SER A 383 11.39 13.41 17.25
CA SER A 383 11.91 14.76 17.44
C SER A 383 11.39 15.70 16.36
N LEU A 384 10.90 16.88 16.74
CA LEU A 384 10.42 17.90 15.78
C LEU A 384 11.54 18.47 14.90
N ASP A 385 12.79 18.40 15.36
CA ASP A 385 13.97 18.86 14.61
C ASP A 385 14.42 17.84 13.54
N ALA A 386 13.88 16.62 13.56
CA ALA A 386 14.18 15.58 12.58
C ALA A 386 13.42 15.78 11.25
N PHE A 387 12.43 16.69 11.21
CA PHE A 387 11.63 16.96 10.03
C PHE A 387 12.31 18.00 9.14
N ASP A 388 12.46 17.69 7.85
CA ASP A 388 12.91 18.68 6.85
C ASP A 388 11.81 19.70 6.59
N LYS A 389 12.01 20.92 7.09
CA LYS A 389 11.05 22.04 6.95
C LYS A 389 10.89 22.56 5.52
N SER A 390 11.74 22.11 4.58
CA SER A 390 11.65 22.47 3.17
C SER A 390 10.76 21.55 2.35
N VAL A 391 10.37 20.39 2.90
CA VAL A 391 9.54 19.39 2.21
C VAL A 391 8.11 19.47 2.73
N PHE A 392 7.23 20.08 1.95
CA PHE A 392 5.80 20.19 2.26
C PHE A 392 5.01 19.07 1.59
N ASN A 393 4.41 18.19 2.40
CA ASN A 393 3.46 17.17 1.95
C ASN A 393 2.56 16.76 3.12
N HIS A 394 1.38 16.23 2.81
CA HIS A 394 0.38 15.84 3.82
C HIS A 394 0.90 14.79 4.79
N ALA A 395 1.67 13.79 4.32
CA ALA A 395 2.20 12.75 5.19
C ALA A 395 3.13 13.37 6.27
N ASN A 396 4.05 14.25 5.90
CA ASN A 396 4.93 14.93 6.87
C ASN A 396 4.16 15.86 7.80
N GLN A 397 3.11 16.56 7.34
CA GLN A 397 2.25 17.36 8.21
C GLN A 397 1.63 16.50 9.31
N ILE A 398 1.09 15.33 8.94
CA ILE A 398 0.45 14.42 9.88
C ILE A 398 1.48 13.83 10.84
N ALA A 399 2.62 13.36 10.34
CA ALA A 399 3.69 12.85 11.19
C ALA A 399 4.21 13.92 12.17
N TYR A 400 4.32 15.18 11.72
CA TYR A 400 4.70 16.31 12.58
C TYR A 400 3.64 16.58 13.65
N ALA A 401 2.34 16.54 13.29
CA ALA A 401 1.23 16.73 14.23
C ALA A 401 1.23 15.68 15.34
N TYR A 402 1.37 14.39 15.00
CA TYR A 402 1.48 13.31 15.97
C TYR A 402 2.72 13.48 16.86
N CYS A 403 3.85 13.87 16.28
CA CYS A 403 5.07 14.08 17.07
C CYS A 403 4.96 15.25 18.05
N LEU A 404 4.30 16.33 17.61
CA LEU A 404 4.07 17.53 18.42
C LEU A 404 3.17 17.23 19.62
N ILE A 405 2.05 16.53 19.39
CA ILE A 405 0.97 16.38 20.37
C ILE A 405 1.09 15.09 21.20
N LEU A 406 1.49 13.97 20.58
CA LEU A 406 1.54 12.64 21.20
C LEU A 406 2.98 12.13 21.42
N HIS A 407 3.99 12.88 20.98
CA HIS A 407 5.41 12.49 21.10
C HIS A 407 5.75 11.14 20.44
N ARG A 408 4.97 10.71 19.44
CA ARG A 408 5.25 9.53 18.60
C ARG A 408 4.96 9.82 17.13
N LEU A 409 5.40 8.92 16.25
CA LEU A 409 4.98 8.92 14.85
C LEU A 409 3.64 8.16 14.69
N PRO A 410 2.82 8.51 13.68
CA PRO A 410 1.62 7.76 13.36
C PRO A 410 2.00 6.40 12.77
N SER A 411 1.13 5.40 12.96
CA SER A 411 1.15 4.19 12.16
C SER A 411 0.77 4.50 10.69
N PRO A 412 1.12 3.63 9.73
CA PRO A 412 0.74 3.84 8.33
C PRO A 412 -0.76 4.05 8.13
N ILE A 413 -1.60 3.27 8.83
CA ILE A 413 -3.06 3.40 8.73
C ILE A 413 -3.58 4.71 9.31
N GLU A 414 -3.04 5.17 10.45
CA GLU A 414 -3.40 6.47 11.04
C GLU A 414 -3.02 7.62 10.11
N GLN A 415 -1.81 7.56 9.54
CA GLN A 415 -1.30 8.59 8.64
C GLN A 415 -2.11 8.63 7.35
N TRP A 416 -2.35 7.48 6.74
CA TRP A 416 -3.12 7.37 5.51
C TRP A 416 -4.55 7.86 5.68
N ASN A 417 -5.24 7.48 6.77
CA ASN A 417 -6.62 7.92 7.02
C ASN A 417 -6.71 9.45 7.08
N SER A 418 -5.69 10.06 7.68
CA SER A 418 -5.57 11.51 7.79
C SER A 418 -5.21 12.16 6.45
N VAL A 419 -4.33 11.55 5.64
CA VAL A 419 -4.01 12.05 4.28
C VAL A 419 -5.25 12.05 3.41
N VAL A 420 -6.07 11.00 3.46
CA VAL A 420 -7.32 10.92 2.70
C VAL A 420 -8.30 12.00 3.11
N ALA A 421 -8.44 12.27 4.42
CA ALA A 421 -9.27 13.37 4.90
C ALA A 421 -8.75 14.73 4.40
N MET A 422 -7.43 14.94 4.41
CA MET A 422 -6.80 16.19 3.99
C MET A 422 -6.87 16.46 2.48
N LYS A 423 -7.17 15.46 1.64
CA LYS A 423 -7.42 15.70 0.21
C LYS A 423 -8.70 16.50 -0.04
N LYS A 424 -9.70 16.39 0.84
CA LYS A 424 -10.96 17.14 0.72
C LYS A 424 -10.91 18.49 1.41
N ASP A 425 -10.33 18.51 2.61
CA ASP A 425 -10.04 19.75 3.33
C ASP A 425 -8.54 19.80 3.60
N PRO A 426 -7.75 20.56 2.81
CA PRO A 426 -6.29 20.63 2.98
C PRO A 426 -5.87 21.25 4.31
N SER A 427 -6.82 21.66 5.16
CA SER A 427 -6.55 22.04 6.53
C SER A 427 -6.10 20.85 7.37
N ILE A 428 -4.96 21.01 8.04
CA ILE A 428 -4.48 20.07 9.08
C ILE A 428 -5.26 20.22 10.40
N VAL A 429 -6.05 21.29 10.56
CA VAL A 429 -6.71 21.63 11.83
C VAL A 429 -7.67 20.54 12.32
N PRO A 430 -8.54 19.94 11.48
CA PRO A 430 -9.38 18.83 11.90
C PRO A 430 -8.56 17.67 12.49
N THR A 431 -7.43 17.32 11.87
CA THR A 431 -6.52 16.28 12.36
C THR A 431 -5.91 16.65 13.71
N LEU A 432 -5.47 17.91 13.89
CA LEU A 432 -4.96 18.38 15.19
C LEU A 432 -6.02 18.27 16.29
N MET A 433 -7.26 18.67 16.00
CA MET A 433 -8.37 18.57 16.93
C MET A 433 -8.70 17.11 17.27
N GLN A 434 -8.71 16.22 16.27
CA GLN A 434 -8.92 14.79 16.49
C GLN A 434 -7.86 14.20 17.42
N ILE A 435 -6.58 14.54 17.22
CA ILE A 435 -5.49 14.08 18.08
C ILE A 435 -5.65 14.62 19.51
N LEU A 436 -5.93 15.92 19.67
CA LEU A 436 -6.13 16.56 20.99
C LEU A 436 -7.34 16.01 21.75
N HIS A 437 -8.33 15.46 21.05
CA HIS A 437 -9.51 14.85 21.66
C HIS A 437 -9.34 13.33 21.91
N SER A 438 -8.23 12.75 21.45
CA SER A 438 -7.99 11.32 21.58
C SER A 438 -7.87 10.90 23.05
N VAL A 439 -8.23 9.64 23.33
CA VAL A 439 -8.01 9.03 24.65
C VAL A 439 -6.52 9.06 24.98
N GLU A 440 -5.66 8.78 24.00
CA GLU A 440 -4.21 8.79 24.13
C GLU A 440 -3.69 10.15 24.63
N PHE A 441 -4.10 11.25 23.97
CA PHE A 441 -3.70 12.59 24.43
C PHE A 441 -4.12 12.85 25.88
N ARG A 442 -5.39 12.55 26.22
CA ARG A 442 -5.91 12.79 27.58
C ARG A 442 -5.18 11.95 28.62
N THR A 443 -4.92 10.68 28.34
CA THR A 443 -4.26 9.76 29.28
C THR A 443 -2.80 10.15 29.52
N ASP A 444 -2.09 10.58 28.49
CA ASP A 444 -0.65 10.84 28.59
C ASP A 444 -0.32 12.27 29.03
N ASN A 445 -1.22 13.24 28.79
CA ASN A 445 -0.93 14.66 28.98
C ASN A 445 -1.79 15.37 30.02
N LEU A 446 -2.94 14.82 30.42
CA LEU A 446 -3.83 15.45 31.38
C LEU A 446 -3.98 14.58 32.64
N PRO A 447 -4.07 15.18 33.84
CA PRO A 447 -4.51 14.45 35.02
C PRO A 447 -5.98 14.02 34.87
N ALA A 448 -6.43 13.06 35.68
CA ALA A 448 -7.77 12.47 35.54
C ALA A 448 -8.92 13.49 35.60
N GLU A 449 -8.77 14.52 36.43
CA GLU A 449 -9.70 15.65 36.56
C GLU A 449 -8.89 16.95 36.74
N PRO A 450 -8.42 17.59 35.64
CA PRO A 450 -7.63 18.80 35.74
C PRO A 450 -8.50 19.98 36.18
N GLU A 451 -8.01 20.80 37.09
CA GLU A 451 -8.61 22.11 37.34
C GLU A 451 -8.43 23.02 36.11
N ASN A 452 -9.34 23.98 35.89
CA ASN A 452 -9.29 24.86 34.72
C ASN A 452 -7.94 25.59 34.56
N VAL A 453 -7.31 25.99 35.66
CA VAL A 453 -5.97 26.64 35.65
C VAL A 453 -4.90 25.68 35.14
N GLU A 454 -4.91 24.44 35.62
CA GLU A 454 -3.96 23.41 35.23
C GLU A 454 -4.16 23.01 33.76
N TYR A 455 -5.41 22.81 33.35
CA TYR A 455 -5.78 22.49 31.98
C TYR A 455 -5.26 23.54 30.98
N VAL A 456 -5.55 24.84 31.21
CA VAL A 456 -5.07 25.93 30.33
C VAL A 456 -3.53 25.99 30.32
N THR A 457 -2.89 25.80 31.48
CA THR A 457 -1.43 25.81 31.57
C THR A 457 -0.81 24.68 30.75
N ILE A 458 -1.38 23.47 30.79
CA ILE A 458 -0.92 22.33 29.99
C ILE A 458 -1.06 22.61 28.49
N LEU A 459 -2.20 23.16 28.04
CA LEU A 459 -2.40 23.49 26.63
C LEU A 459 -1.39 24.53 26.11
N TYR A 460 -1.08 25.56 26.92
CA TYR A 460 -0.05 26.54 26.57
C TYR A 460 1.33 25.90 26.42
N ARG A 461 1.71 25.01 27.34
CA ARG A 461 3.00 24.34 27.29
C ARG A 461 3.11 23.41 26.09
N LEU A 462 2.07 22.64 25.80
CA LEU A 462 2.09 21.67 24.70
C LEU A 462 2.00 22.33 23.33
N LEU A 463 1.07 23.29 23.16
CA LEU A 463 0.81 23.90 21.87
C LEU A 463 1.72 25.09 21.58
N LEU A 464 2.05 25.92 22.59
CA LEU A 464 2.85 27.14 22.39
C LEU A 464 4.29 27.04 22.89
N GLY A 465 4.63 25.98 23.64
CA GLY A 465 5.99 25.74 24.15
C GLY A 465 6.41 26.72 25.27
N ARG A 466 5.45 27.31 25.99
CA ARG A 466 5.70 28.26 27.09
C ARG A 466 4.59 28.24 28.13
N ASP A 467 4.84 28.81 29.29
CA ASP A 467 3.79 29.11 30.26
C ASP A 467 2.86 30.24 29.76
N PRO A 468 1.57 30.22 30.15
CA PRO A 468 0.69 31.36 29.90
C PRO A 468 1.15 32.56 30.72
N ASP A 469 1.02 33.76 30.14
CA ASP A 469 1.15 34.99 30.91
C ASP A 469 -0.09 35.19 31.82
N ASN A 470 0.06 36.02 32.86
CA ASN A 470 -1.00 36.24 33.85
C ASN A 470 -2.33 36.67 33.23
N ASN A 471 -2.29 37.44 32.14
CA ASN A 471 -3.49 37.92 31.48
C ASN A 471 -4.16 36.83 30.65
N GLY A 472 -3.41 36.12 29.81
CA GLY A 472 -3.90 35.00 29.01
C GLY A 472 -4.50 33.88 29.87
N LEU A 473 -3.83 33.53 30.97
CA LEU A 473 -4.33 32.54 31.92
C LEU A 473 -5.66 32.98 32.56
N SER A 474 -5.70 34.20 33.09
CA SER A 474 -6.88 34.75 33.77
C SER A 474 -8.11 34.80 32.86
N VAL A 475 -7.92 35.23 31.60
CA VAL A 475 -9.02 35.33 30.61
C VAL A 475 -9.61 33.96 30.31
N TYR A 476 -8.78 32.96 29.97
CA TYR A 476 -9.27 31.63 29.64
C TYR A 476 -9.92 30.93 30.84
N VAL A 477 -9.32 31.03 32.02
CA VAL A 477 -9.86 30.42 33.25
C VAL A 477 -11.21 31.05 33.64
N SER A 478 -11.33 32.38 33.53
CA SER A 478 -12.60 33.07 33.79
C SER A 478 -13.72 32.60 32.85
N ARG A 479 -13.42 32.49 31.54
CA ARG A 479 -14.38 32.00 30.53
C ARG A 479 -14.78 30.54 30.72
N LEU A 480 -13.86 29.68 31.19
CA LEU A 480 -14.18 28.29 31.54
C LEU A 480 -15.06 28.21 32.79
N ASN A 481 -14.73 28.99 33.83
CA ASN A 481 -15.50 29.00 35.09
C ASN A 481 -16.92 29.53 34.91
N SER A 482 -17.13 30.48 33.99
CA SER A 482 -18.45 31.02 33.66
C SER A 482 -19.24 30.16 32.68
N GLY A 483 -18.63 29.14 32.06
CA GLY A 483 -19.22 28.36 30.98
C GLY A 483 -19.37 29.12 29.66
N GLU A 484 -18.72 30.27 29.51
CA GLU A 484 -18.71 31.08 28.28
C GLU A 484 -17.89 30.41 27.16
N THR A 485 -16.91 29.59 27.52
CA THR A 485 -16.12 28.79 26.57
C THR A 485 -15.99 27.34 27.04
N SER A 486 -15.63 26.45 26.12
CA SER A 486 -15.29 25.06 26.41
C SER A 486 -13.79 24.81 26.23
N GLY A 487 -13.28 23.70 26.79
CA GLY A 487 -11.89 23.29 26.57
C GLY A 487 -11.56 23.06 25.08
N GLU A 488 -12.53 22.57 24.31
CA GLU A 488 -12.43 22.39 22.85
C GLU A 488 -12.26 23.75 22.13
N GLN A 489 -13.04 24.76 22.50
CA GLN A 489 -12.93 26.10 21.92
C GLN A 489 -11.57 26.74 22.24
N ILE A 490 -11.02 26.50 23.44
CA ILE A 490 -9.67 26.98 23.78
C ILE A 490 -8.60 26.30 22.92
N MET A 491 -8.67 24.98 22.74
CA MET A 491 -7.75 24.26 21.84
C MET A 491 -7.79 24.84 20.43
N ALA A 492 -9.01 25.07 19.90
CA ALA A 492 -9.20 25.67 18.59
C ALA A 492 -8.63 27.11 18.53
N GLU A 493 -8.90 27.97 19.51
CA GLU A 493 -8.37 29.34 19.59
C GLU A 493 -6.84 29.35 19.61
N LEU A 494 -6.21 28.42 20.35
CA LEU A 494 -4.74 28.29 20.41
C LEU A 494 -4.13 27.81 19.08
N ILE A 495 -4.70 26.78 18.43
CA ILE A 495 -4.22 26.27 17.14
C ILE A 495 -4.33 27.34 16.04
N HIS A 496 -5.38 28.16 16.06
CA HIS A 496 -5.56 29.24 15.09
C HIS A 496 -4.72 30.48 15.39
N SER A 497 -4.08 30.55 16.57
CA SER A 497 -3.28 31.71 16.96
C SER A 497 -2.09 31.92 16.03
N TYR A 498 -1.73 33.19 15.81
CA TYR A 498 -0.53 33.54 15.06
C TYR A 498 0.73 32.92 15.68
N GLU A 499 0.81 32.84 17.01
CA GLU A 499 1.94 32.22 17.71
C GLU A 499 2.09 30.74 17.36
N PHE A 500 1.01 29.95 17.43
CA PHE A 500 1.06 28.53 17.06
C PHE A 500 1.48 28.34 15.61
N ARG A 501 0.80 29.05 14.68
CA ARG A 501 1.04 28.90 13.24
C ARG A 501 2.44 29.32 12.81
N SER A 502 2.97 30.40 13.39
CA SER A 502 4.33 30.87 13.09
C SER A 502 5.42 29.96 13.65
N ARG A 503 5.17 29.25 14.75
CA ARG A 503 6.11 28.27 15.32
C ARG A 503 6.11 26.95 14.56
N HIS A 504 4.94 26.52 14.07
CA HIS A 504 4.75 25.23 13.43
C HIS A 504 4.48 25.36 11.93
N THR A 505 5.40 26.01 11.21
CA THR A 505 5.26 26.22 9.74
C THR A 505 5.15 24.92 8.94
N MET A 506 5.65 23.80 9.47
CA MET A 506 5.44 22.48 8.88
C MET A 506 3.98 22.09 8.75
N LEU A 507 3.12 22.54 9.67
CA LEU A 507 1.69 22.23 9.67
C LEU A 507 0.91 23.09 8.68
N PHE A 508 1.43 24.25 8.28
CA PHE A 508 0.68 25.26 7.54
C PHE A 508 1.45 25.70 6.30
N SER A 509 0.93 25.38 5.11
CA SER A 509 1.53 25.88 3.87
C SER A 509 1.55 27.41 3.85
N SER A 510 2.65 27.99 3.40
CA SER A 510 2.74 29.42 3.07
C SER A 510 2.28 29.73 1.63
N ASP A 511 2.00 28.71 0.81
CA ASP A 511 1.66 28.85 -0.62
C ASP A 511 0.51 27.89 -1.06
N PRO A 512 -0.64 28.40 -1.53
CA PRO A 512 -1.77 27.58 -1.96
C PRO A 512 -1.47 26.60 -3.10
N GLN A 513 -0.40 26.81 -3.88
CA GLN A 513 -0.07 25.96 -5.03
C GLN A 513 0.73 24.69 -4.68
N GLN A 514 1.31 24.60 -3.48
CA GLN A 514 2.09 23.43 -3.03
C GLN A 514 1.27 22.43 -2.20
N ALA A 515 0.00 22.70 -1.92
CA ALA A 515 -0.86 21.84 -1.10
C ALA A 515 -1.40 20.58 -1.82
N VAL A 516 -0.89 20.26 -3.03
CA VAL A 516 -1.46 19.23 -3.93
C VAL A 516 -0.43 18.18 -4.37
N GLN A 517 0.78 18.17 -3.79
CA GLN A 517 1.72 17.05 -3.96
C GLN A 517 1.72 16.19 -2.72
#